data_AF-A0A1Z8JMM9-F1
#
_entry.id   AF-A0A1Z8JMM9-F1
#
_cell.length_a   1.000
_cell.length_b   1.000
_cell.length_c   1.000
_cell.angle_alpha   90.00
_cell.angle_beta   90.00
_cell.angle_gamma   90.00
#
_symmetry.space_group_name_H-M   'P 1'
#
loop_
_entity.id
_entity.type
_entity.pdbx_description
1 polymer ?
#
loop_
_entity_poly.entity_id
_entity_poly.type
_entity_poly.pdbx_seq_one_letter_code
_entity_poly.pdbx_strand_id
1 'polypeptide(L)'
;MSECQRIKREIETYKSNTERLRHLQHQQMTSVSESEKQQILQSIDSLTMSMKSSQLDIKQSIEDLKLQVDRSDPDMVNQLNNLNRLFRSGLKDMIMEEDHFREAVTHQAVEQYQIINPQASYNEAQQFVLQNGPDDVFATSLEMQNKTAEARQVYENVKYRHDELVKIQEMAASLNQMFNDLQDIVLEQDEILNSANYQVNSAQQELEKGDANVVKAVNLSKRNRKCKWIILVLCIILAAIIAGVVAGVVKHFQNK
;
A
#
# COMPACT_ATOMS: atom_id res chain seq x y z
N MET A 1 -26.19 -22.93 1.18
CA MET A 1 -25.11 -22.12 1.81
C MET A 1 -25.78 -20.85 2.29
N SER A 2 -25.67 -20.49 3.57
CA SER A 2 -26.35 -19.28 4.07
C SER A 2 -25.74 -18.02 3.45
N GLU A 3 -26.55 -17.01 3.16
CA GLU A 3 -26.09 -15.73 2.58
C GLU A 3 -24.94 -15.11 3.39
N CYS A 4 -24.97 -15.20 4.72
CA CYS A 4 -23.88 -14.78 5.60
C CYS A 4 -22.53 -15.46 5.26
N GLN A 5 -22.54 -16.75 4.91
CA GLN A 5 -21.32 -17.47 4.51
C GLN A 5 -20.82 -17.06 3.12
N ARG A 6 -21.71 -16.63 2.23
CA ARG A 6 -21.32 -16.05 0.93
C ARG A 6 -20.61 -14.72 1.15
N ILE A 7 -21.24 -13.79 1.87
CA ILE A 7 -20.67 -12.46 2.17
C ILE A 7 -19.33 -12.58 2.89
N LYS A 8 -19.23 -13.49 3.86
CA LYS A 8 -17.96 -13.73 4.58
C LYS A 8 -16.83 -14.14 3.62
N ARG A 9 -17.09 -15.05 2.68
CA ARG A 9 -16.09 -15.49 1.69
C ARG A 9 -15.69 -14.35 0.73
N GLU A 10 -16.64 -13.49 0.36
CA GLU A 10 -16.35 -12.31 -0.46
C GLU A 10 -15.42 -11.35 0.28
N ILE A 11 -15.66 -11.10 1.58
CA ILE A 11 -14.77 -10.30 2.43
C ILE A 11 -13.37 -10.94 2.53
N GLU A 12 -13.28 -12.25 2.72
CA GLU A 12 -11.99 -12.97 2.75
C GLU A 12 -11.25 -12.85 1.42
N THR A 13 -11.97 -12.95 0.30
CA THR A 13 -11.41 -12.76 -1.06
C THR A 13 -10.91 -11.33 -1.25
N TYR A 14 -11.68 -10.33 -0.80
CA TYR A 14 -11.29 -8.93 -0.82
C TYR A 14 -10.00 -8.67 -0.03
N LYS A 15 -9.86 -9.26 1.16
CA LYS A 15 -8.63 -9.18 1.96
C LYS A 15 -7.44 -9.83 1.24
N SER A 16 -7.64 -11.01 0.64
CA SER A 16 -6.58 -11.65 -0.15
C SER A 16 -6.16 -10.82 -1.37
N ASN A 17 -7.11 -10.15 -2.02
CA ASN A 17 -6.82 -9.26 -3.15
C ASN A 17 -6.05 -8.01 -2.71
N THR A 18 -6.26 -7.53 -1.48
CA THR A 18 -5.49 -6.41 -0.91
C THR A 18 -4.00 -6.77 -0.82
N GLU A 19 -3.66 -7.94 -0.30
CA GLU A 19 -2.27 -8.42 -0.25
C GLU A 19 -1.67 -8.63 -1.66
N ARG A 20 -2.49 -9.07 -2.62
CA ARG A 20 -2.04 -9.21 -4.01
C ARG A 20 -1.75 -7.85 -4.66
N LEU A 21 -2.61 -6.85 -4.42
CA LEU A 21 -2.43 -5.49 -4.93
C LEU A 21 -1.12 -4.89 -4.40
N ARG A 22 -0.90 -5.00 -3.08
CA ARG A 22 0.35 -4.64 -2.43
C ARG A 22 1.58 -5.25 -3.10
N HIS A 23 1.54 -6.55 -3.39
CA HIS A 23 2.66 -7.21 -4.02
C HIS A 23 2.95 -6.66 -5.42
N LEU A 24 1.91 -6.45 -6.23
CA LEU A 24 2.04 -5.88 -7.56
C LEU A 24 2.58 -4.44 -7.52
N GLN A 25 2.05 -3.61 -6.62
CA GLN A 25 2.52 -2.24 -6.39
C GLN A 25 4.01 -2.21 -6.01
N HIS A 26 4.44 -3.09 -5.11
CA HIS A 26 5.85 -3.21 -4.76
C HIS A 26 6.71 -3.68 -5.94
N GLN A 27 6.26 -4.71 -6.68
CA GLN A 27 6.96 -5.19 -7.87
C GLN A 27 7.14 -4.08 -8.91
N GLN A 28 6.10 -3.28 -9.14
CA GLN A 28 6.12 -2.14 -10.06
C GLN A 28 7.19 -1.10 -9.72
N MET A 29 7.48 -0.88 -8.44
CA MET A 29 8.53 0.04 -8.02
C MET A 29 9.94 -0.51 -8.26
N THR A 30 10.10 -1.83 -8.28
CA THR A 30 11.39 -2.52 -8.38
C THR A 30 11.75 -3.02 -9.79
N SER A 31 10.75 -3.15 -10.68
CA SER A 31 10.97 -3.65 -12.03
C SER A 31 11.80 -2.67 -12.86
N VAL A 32 12.77 -3.22 -13.60
CA VAL A 32 13.70 -2.48 -14.47
C VAL A 32 13.32 -2.62 -15.94
N SER A 33 12.48 -3.61 -16.28
CA SER A 33 12.06 -3.89 -17.65
C SER A 33 10.75 -3.17 -17.98
N GLU A 34 10.75 -2.39 -19.06
CA GLU A 34 9.55 -1.63 -19.48
C GLU A 34 8.38 -2.55 -19.83
N SER A 35 8.65 -3.70 -20.47
CA SER A 35 7.60 -4.66 -20.82
C SER A 35 6.98 -5.33 -19.59
N GLU A 36 7.79 -5.60 -18.58
CA GLU A 36 7.33 -6.19 -17.31
C GLU A 36 6.53 -5.16 -16.51
N LYS A 37 7.02 -3.93 -16.42
CA LYS A 37 6.31 -2.81 -15.79
C LYS A 37 4.93 -2.61 -16.41
N GLN A 38 4.82 -2.64 -17.73
CA GLN A 38 3.52 -2.49 -18.41
C GLN A 38 2.54 -3.61 -18.05
N GLN A 39 3.00 -4.86 -17.96
CA GLN A 39 2.16 -6.00 -17.56
C GLN A 39 1.71 -5.90 -16.09
N ILE A 40 2.61 -5.45 -15.21
CA ILE A 40 2.29 -5.23 -13.79
C ILE A 40 1.23 -4.14 -13.67
N LEU A 41 1.36 -3.02 -14.40
CA LEU A 41 0.38 -1.93 -14.38
C LEU A 41 -1.00 -2.37 -14.83
N GLN A 42 -1.10 -3.16 -15.91
CA GLN A 42 -2.37 -3.74 -16.35
C GLN A 42 -2.97 -4.68 -15.28
N SER A 43 -2.13 -5.41 -14.55
CA SER A 43 -2.56 -6.28 -13.46
C SER A 43 -3.05 -5.48 -12.26
N ILE A 44 -2.41 -4.36 -11.93
CA ILE A 44 -2.85 -3.42 -10.89
C ILE A 44 -4.20 -2.80 -11.27
N ASP A 45 -4.34 -2.28 -12.48
CA ASP A 45 -5.58 -1.62 -12.93
C ASP A 45 -6.76 -2.61 -12.92
N SER A 46 -6.57 -3.81 -13.48
CA SER A 46 -7.62 -4.85 -13.50
C SER A 46 -8.00 -5.36 -12.11
N LEU A 47 -7.02 -5.56 -11.23
CA LEU A 47 -7.27 -5.95 -9.84
C LEU A 47 -8.02 -4.86 -9.09
N THR A 48 -7.60 -3.59 -9.25
CA THR A 48 -8.25 -2.43 -8.63
C THR A 48 -9.71 -2.32 -9.05
N MET A 49 -10.02 -2.48 -10.35
CA MET A 49 -11.41 -2.47 -10.84
C MET A 49 -12.23 -3.62 -10.25
N SER A 50 -11.68 -4.84 -10.20
CA SER A 50 -12.32 -6.00 -9.58
C SER A 50 -12.61 -5.78 -8.10
N MET A 51 -11.65 -5.21 -7.37
CA MET A 51 -11.82 -4.87 -5.96
C MET A 51 -12.89 -3.81 -5.73
N LYS A 52 -12.97 -2.79 -6.59
CA LYS A 52 -14.03 -1.78 -6.54
C LYS A 52 -15.41 -2.38 -6.76
N SER A 53 -15.56 -3.32 -7.70
CA SER A 53 -16.83 -4.07 -7.86
C SER A 53 -17.16 -4.86 -6.62
N SER A 54 -16.20 -5.66 -6.11
CA SER A 54 -16.39 -6.48 -4.92
C SER A 54 -16.78 -5.66 -3.69
N GLN A 55 -16.22 -4.46 -3.54
CA GLN A 55 -16.58 -3.52 -2.47
C GLN A 55 -18.06 -3.12 -2.53
N LEU A 56 -18.55 -2.75 -3.72
CA LEU A 56 -19.96 -2.40 -3.93
C LEU A 56 -20.88 -3.60 -3.72
N ASP A 57 -20.48 -4.78 -4.21
CA ASP A 57 -21.26 -6.02 -4.10
C ASP A 57 -21.39 -6.48 -2.63
N ILE A 58 -20.31 -6.39 -1.86
CA ILE A 58 -20.32 -6.71 -0.42
C ILE A 58 -21.20 -5.70 0.33
N LYS A 59 -21.05 -4.39 0.06
CA LYS A 59 -21.88 -3.35 0.67
C LYS A 59 -23.37 -3.62 0.41
N GLN A 60 -23.74 -3.82 -0.85
CA GLN A 60 -25.13 -4.10 -1.23
C GLN A 60 -25.65 -5.37 -0.56
N SER A 61 -24.85 -6.44 -0.52
CA SER A 61 -25.25 -7.69 0.13
C SER A 61 -25.49 -7.52 1.64
N ILE A 62 -24.72 -6.67 2.32
CA ILE A 62 -24.92 -6.36 3.74
C ILE A 62 -26.20 -5.52 3.92
N GLU A 63 -26.45 -4.55 3.05
CA GLU A 63 -27.69 -3.74 3.07
C GLU A 63 -28.93 -4.61 2.83
N ASP A 64 -28.88 -5.50 1.84
CA ASP A 64 -29.96 -6.44 1.53
C ASP A 64 -30.20 -7.41 2.69
N LEU A 65 -29.14 -7.88 3.35
CA LEU A 65 -29.24 -8.73 4.52
C LEU A 65 -29.87 -7.97 5.70
N LYS A 66 -29.53 -6.69 5.90
CA LYS A 66 -30.14 -5.84 6.94
C LYS A 66 -31.66 -5.74 6.80
N LEU A 67 -32.19 -5.74 5.58
CA LEU A 67 -33.63 -5.70 5.32
C LEU A 67 -34.35 -7.03 5.64
N GLN A 68 -33.61 -8.15 5.64
CA GLN A 68 -34.13 -9.51 5.84
C GLN A 68 -33.97 -10.02 7.27
N VAL A 69 -33.14 -9.37 8.10
CA VAL A 69 -32.87 -9.77 9.48
C VAL A 69 -34.09 -9.51 10.37
N ASP A 70 -34.55 -10.55 11.07
CA ASP A 70 -35.47 -10.40 12.20
C ASP A 70 -34.72 -9.79 13.38
N ARG A 71 -35.12 -8.58 13.79
CA ARG A 71 -34.50 -7.85 14.92
C ARG A 71 -34.74 -8.52 16.26
N SER A 72 -35.73 -9.40 16.34
CA SER A 72 -36.06 -10.18 17.53
C SER A 72 -35.12 -11.38 17.72
N ASP A 73 -34.34 -11.75 16.69
CA ASP A 73 -33.35 -12.83 16.74
C ASP A 73 -31.95 -12.26 17.00
N PRO A 74 -31.40 -12.41 18.22
CA PRO A 74 -30.08 -11.88 18.56
C PRO A 74 -28.95 -12.50 17.73
N ASP A 75 -29.07 -13.76 17.33
CA ASP A 75 -28.03 -14.46 16.58
C ASP A 75 -27.93 -13.91 15.16
N MET A 76 -29.08 -13.62 14.51
CA MET A 76 -29.10 -12.99 13.19
C MET A 76 -28.56 -11.55 13.23
N VAL A 77 -28.94 -10.75 14.24
CA VAL A 77 -28.42 -9.39 14.44
C VAL A 77 -26.90 -9.41 14.66
N ASN A 78 -26.40 -10.32 15.50
CA ASN A 78 -24.97 -10.48 15.76
C ASN A 78 -24.19 -10.91 14.51
N GLN A 79 -24.76 -11.79 13.67
CA GLN A 79 -24.14 -12.20 12.41
C GLN A 79 -24.00 -11.01 11.45
N LEU A 80 -25.06 -10.23 11.25
CA LEU A 80 -25.03 -9.03 10.40
C LEU A 80 -23.99 -8.02 10.89
N ASN A 81 -24.02 -7.69 12.19
CA ASN A 81 -23.09 -6.73 12.79
C ASN A 81 -21.64 -7.21 12.68
N ASN A 82 -21.40 -8.52 12.82
CA ASN A 82 -20.07 -9.09 12.63
C ASN A 82 -19.60 -9.00 11.17
N LEU A 83 -20.45 -9.28 10.18
CA LEU A 83 -20.11 -9.11 8.76
C LEU A 83 -19.75 -7.65 8.45
N ASN A 84 -20.54 -6.71 8.95
CA ASN A 84 -20.26 -5.28 8.80
C ASN A 84 -18.90 -4.91 9.41
N ARG A 85 -18.61 -5.38 10.62
CA ARG A 85 -17.30 -5.15 11.27
C ARG A 85 -16.13 -5.76 10.49
N LEU A 86 -16.30 -6.98 9.96
CA LEU A 86 -15.27 -7.65 9.16
C LEU A 86 -14.98 -6.90 7.86
N PHE A 87 -16.01 -6.41 7.18
CA PHE A 87 -15.83 -5.64 5.96
C PHE A 87 -15.18 -4.29 6.22
N ARG A 88 -15.63 -3.56 7.25
CA ARG A 88 -14.98 -2.31 7.71
C ARG A 88 -13.51 -2.51 8.07
N SER A 89 -13.16 -3.63 8.72
CA SER A 89 -11.76 -4.00 8.95
C SER A 89 -11.00 -4.17 7.64
N GLY A 90 -11.55 -4.89 6.65
CA GLY A 90 -10.91 -5.03 5.34
C GLY A 90 -10.71 -3.70 4.61
N LEU A 91 -11.67 -2.78 4.67
CA LEU A 91 -11.50 -1.42 4.11
C LEU A 91 -10.39 -0.66 4.81
N LYS A 92 -10.32 -0.74 6.14
CA LYS A 92 -9.25 -0.11 6.92
C LYS A 92 -7.88 -0.67 6.55
N ASP A 93 -7.78 -2.00 6.39
CA ASP A 93 -6.54 -2.67 5.97
C ASP A 93 -6.07 -2.12 4.60
N MET A 94 -6.99 -1.98 3.63
CA MET A 94 -6.68 -1.36 2.34
C MET A 94 -6.28 0.11 2.44
N ILE A 95 -6.98 0.93 3.24
CA ILE A 95 -6.63 2.35 3.44
C ILE A 95 -5.19 2.49 3.97
N MET A 96 -4.81 1.63 4.94
CA MET A 96 -3.46 1.64 5.49
C MET A 96 -2.42 1.23 4.45
N GLU A 97 -2.71 0.24 3.61
CA GLU A 97 -1.79 -0.17 2.53
C GLU A 97 -1.62 0.91 1.46
N GLU A 98 -2.71 1.57 1.04
CA GLU A 98 -2.65 2.68 0.07
C GLU A 98 -1.88 3.89 0.65
N ASP A 99 -2.00 4.18 1.95
CA ASP A 99 -1.20 5.24 2.59
C ASP A 99 0.30 4.89 2.58
N HIS A 100 0.67 3.63 2.87
CA HIS A 100 2.04 3.16 2.76
C HIS A 100 2.58 3.22 1.33
N PHE A 101 1.76 2.84 0.34
CA PHE A 101 2.15 2.92 -1.05
C PHE A 101 2.33 4.38 -1.50
N ARG A 102 1.44 5.29 -1.08
CA ARG A 102 1.57 6.73 -1.30
C ARG A 102 2.88 7.28 -0.78
N GLU A 103 3.27 6.92 0.45
CA GLU A 103 4.55 7.35 1.04
C GLU A 103 5.75 6.88 0.20
N ALA A 104 5.73 5.63 -0.27
CA ALA A 104 6.78 5.06 -1.10
C ALA A 104 6.89 5.76 -2.46
N VAL A 105 5.77 5.99 -3.15
CA VAL A 105 5.71 6.71 -4.43
C VAL A 105 6.17 8.15 -4.27
N THR A 106 5.74 8.83 -3.19
CA THR A 106 6.16 10.21 -2.87
C THR A 106 7.67 10.28 -2.67
N HIS A 107 8.23 9.37 -1.88
CA HIS A 107 9.68 9.33 -1.64
C HIS A 107 10.47 9.13 -2.93
N GLN A 108 10.05 8.19 -3.79
CA GLN A 108 10.71 7.94 -5.08
C GLN A 108 10.65 9.17 -5.99
N ALA A 109 9.51 9.86 -6.06
CA ALA A 109 9.35 11.08 -6.85
C ALA A 109 10.24 12.22 -6.33
N VAL A 110 10.37 12.36 -5.00
CA VAL A 110 11.28 13.35 -4.39
C VAL A 110 12.74 13.08 -4.72
N GLU A 111 13.19 11.81 -4.62
CA GLU A 111 14.56 11.44 -4.99
C GLU A 111 14.86 11.77 -6.47
N GLN A 112 13.91 11.48 -7.36
CA GLN A 112 14.04 11.81 -8.79
C GLN A 112 14.09 13.31 -9.05
N TYR A 113 13.27 14.09 -8.35
CA TYR A 113 13.30 15.55 -8.44
C TYR A 113 14.63 16.12 -7.95
N GLN A 114 15.19 15.60 -6.86
CA GLN A 114 16.47 16.07 -6.32
C GLN A 114 17.67 15.75 -7.22
N ILE A 115 17.58 14.77 -8.13
CA ILE A 115 18.62 14.53 -9.15
C ILE A 115 18.75 15.73 -10.10
N ILE A 116 17.62 16.31 -10.53
CA ILE A 116 17.61 17.47 -11.44
C ILE A 116 17.73 18.80 -10.72
N ASN A 117 17.32 18.85 -9.44
CA ASN A 117 17.40 20.02 -8.58
C ASN A 117 18.10 19.68 -7.23
N PRO A 118 19.43 19.54 -7.22
CA PRO A 118 20.18 19.10 -6.03
C PRO A 118 20.14 20.06 -4.85
N GLN A 119 19.71 21.32 -5.06
CA GLN A 119 19.63 22.33 -4.02
C GLN A 119 18.28 22.29 -3.28
N ALA A 120 17.28 21.60 -3.82
CA ALA A 120 15.96 21.52 -3.21
C ALA A 120 16.00 20.71 -1.92
N SER A 121 15.44 21.30 -0.85
CA SER A 121 15.23 20.55 0.40
C SER A 121 14.21 19.44 0.19
N TYR A 122 14.25 18.40 1.03
CA TYR A 122 13.28 17.30 0.94
C TYR A 122 11.82 17.80 1.05
N ASN A 123 11.55 18.72 1.98
CA ASN A 123 10.20 19.25 2.20
C ASN A 123 9.70 20.07 0.99
N GLU A 124 10.59 20.87 0.38
CA GLU A 124 10.28 21.64 -0.82
C GLU A 124 10.00 20.72 -2.02
N ALA A 125 10.84 19.71 -2.23
CA ALA A 125 10.66 18.70 -3.27
C ALA A 125 9.36 17.89 -3.07
N GLN A 126 9.04 17.54 -1.81
CA GLN A 126 7.81 16.82 -1.48
C GLN A 126 6.58 17.67 -1.76
N GLN A 127 6.54 18.92 -1.30
CA GLN A 127 5.43 19.83 -1.59
C GLN A 127 5.25 20.02 -3.10
N PHE A 128 6.36 20.14 -3.83
CA PHE A 128 6.33 20.26 -5.28
C PHE A 128 5.66 19.05 -5.95
N VAL A 129 6.10 17.83 -5.62
CA VAL A 129 5.54 16.58 -6.17
C VAL A 129 4.06 16.42 -5.84
N LEU A 130 3.63 16.82 -4.64
CA LEU A 130 2.27 16.64 -4.16
C LEU A 130 1.28 17.68 -4.70
N GLN A 131 1.71 18.92 -4.92
CA GLN A 131 0.78 20.07 -4.97
C GLN A 131 0.64 20.69 -6.36
N ASN A 132 1.72 20.83 -7.12
CA ASN A 132 1.70 21.58 -8.39
C ASN A 132 1.71 20.67 -9.62
N GLY A 133 1.95 19.38 -9.41
CA GLY A 133 2.36 18.50 -10.49
C GLY A 133 3.64 19.02 -11.18
N PRO A 134 4.15 18.28 -12.17
CA PRO A 134 5.34 18.69 -12.90
C PRO A 134 5.13 19.89 -13.83
N ASP A 135 3.88 20.16 -14.23
CA ASP A 135 3.57 20.97 -15.42
C ASP A 135 3.94 22.46 -15.27
N ASP A 136 3.79 23.06 -14.08
CA ASP A 136 4.04 24.50 -13.88
C ASP A 136 5.53 24.89 -13.87
N VAL A 137 6.43 24.01 -13.41
CA VAL A 137 7.86 24.33 -13.26
C VAL A 137 8.72 23.73 -14.38
N PHE A 138 8.24 22.72 -15.11
CA PHE A 138 8.96 22.24 -16.30
C PHE A 138 9.02 23.29 -17.40
N ALA A 139 7.95 24.07 -17.60
CA ALA A 139 7.97 25.23 -18.49
C ALA A 139 9.07 26.22 -18.09
N THR A 140 9.17 26.51 -16.78
CA THR A 140 10.12 27.49 -16.24
C THR A 140 11.58 26.98 -16.22
N SER A 141 11.78 25.67 -16.01
CA SER A 141 13.11 25.05 -15.91
C SER A 141 13.70 24.60 -17.26
N LEU A 142 12.85 24.30 -18.26
CA LEU A 142 13.28 24.11 -19.64
C LEU A 142 13.75 25.43 -20.30
N GLU A 143 13.14 26.56 -19.96
CA GLU A 143 13.53 27.87 -20.51
C GLU A 143 14.90 28.35 -19.97
N MET A 144 15.26 27.99 -18.74
CA MET A 144 16.46 28.54 -18.10
C MET A 144 17.76 27.77 -18.37
N GLN A 145 17.70 26.50 -18.79
CA GLN A 145 18.90 25.68 -18.94
C GLN A 145 18.74 24.76 -20.16
N ASN A 146 19.66 24.88 -21.13
CA ASN A 146 19.86 23.94 -22.25
C ASN A 146 20.09 22.50 -21.73
N LYS A 147 19.05 21.81 -21.25
CA LYS A 147 19.15 20.49 -20.63
C LYS A 147 18.63 19.38 -21.55
N THR A 148 19.62 18.57 -21.91
CA THR A 148 19.72 17.17 -22.32
C THR A 148 18.48 16.27 -22.11
N ALA A 149 18.34 15.25 -22.96
CA ALA A 149 17.30 14.20 -22.91
C ALA A 149 17.03 13.59 -21.52
N GLU A 150 18.04 13.58 -20.64
CA GLU A 150 17.96 13.12 -19.25
C GLU A 150 16.97 13.93 -18.39
N ALA A 151 16.92 15.26 -18.53
CA ALA A 151 15.99 16.10 -17.77
C ALA A 151 14.52 15.84 -18.18
N ARG A 152 14.30 15.57 -19.47
CA ARG A 152 12.99 15.18 -20.00
C ARG A 152 12.54 13.83 -19.44
N GLN A 153 13.44 12.86 -19.38
CA GLN A 153 13.13 11.54 -18.81
C GLN A 153 12.78 11.63 -17.32
N VAL A 154 13.50 12.44 -16.54
CA VAL A 154 13.17 12.65 -15.12
C VAL A 154 11.80 13.31 -14.96
N TYR A 155 11.48 14.31 -15.79
CA TYR A 155 10.17 14.95 -15.77
C TYR A 155 9.03 13.97 -16.08
N GLU A 156 9.15 13.16 -17.14
CA GLU A 156 8.13 12.15 -17.48
C GLU A 156 7.92 11.17 -16.32
N ASN A 157 8.99 10.79 -15.62
CA ASN A 157 8.89 9.95 -14.43
C ASN A 157 8.18 10.65 -13.27
N VAL A 158 8.52 11.91 -12.95
CA VAL A 158 7.84 12.67 -11.89
C VAL A 158 6.36 12.86 -12.22
N LYS A 159 6.03 13.11 -13.49
CA LYS A 159 4.65 13.19 -13.99
C LYS A 159 3.88 11.90 -13.77
N TYR A 160 4.47 10.82 -14.24
CA TYR A 160 3.92 9.49 -14.04
C TYR A 160 3.66 9.20 -12.55
N ARG A 161 4.59 9.57 -11.65
CA ARG A 161 4.42 9.40 -10.19
C ARG A 161 3.32 10.30 -9.62
N HIS A 162 3.17 11.51 -10.13
CA HIS A 162 2.08 12.40 -9.73
C HIS A 162 0.71 11.81 -10.10
N ASP A 163 0.56 11.31 -11.34
CA ASP A 163 -0.67 10.66 -11.77
C ASP A 163 -1.02 9.44 -10.91
N GLU A 164 -0.01 8.68 -10.47
CA GLU A 164 -0.19 7.59 -9.50
C GLU A 164 -0.68 8.10 -8.14
N LEU A 165 -0.11 9.19 -7.63
CA LEU A 165 -0.56 9.79 -6.37
C LEU A 165 -2.02 10.25 -6.44
N VAL A 166 -2.45 10.79 -7.58
CA VAL A 166 -3.85 11.16 -7.81
C VAL A 166 -4.76 9.92 -7.74
N LYS A 167 -4.40 8.83 -8.42
CA LYS A 167 -5.18 7.56 -8.35
C LYS A 167 -5.29 7.02 -6.93
N ILE A 168 -4.20 7.09 -6.14
CA ILE A 168 -4.20 6.66 -4.75
C ILE A 168 -5.15 7.54 -3.91
N GLN A 169 -5.15 8.85 -4.14
CA GLN A 169 -6.06 9.78 -3.46
C GLN A 169 -7.53 9.51 -3.79
N GLU A 170 -7.86 9.27 -5.06
CA GLU A 170 -9.21 8.89 -5.48
C GLU A 170 -9.67 7.59 -4.82
N MET A 171 -8.79 6.59 -4.77
CA MET A 171 -9.08 5.32 -4.11
C MET A 171 -9.30 5.52 -2.60
N ALA A 172 -8.40 6.24 -1.92
CA ALA A 172 -8.52 6.53 -0.50
C ALA A 172 -9.81 7.29 -0.18
N ALA A 173 -10.21 8.26 -1.01
CA ALA A 173 -11.48 8.97 -0.84
C ALA A 173 -12.68 8.01 -0.96
N SER A 174 -12.70 7.15 -1.99
CA SER A 174 -13.75 6.15 -2.20
C SER A 174 -13.84 5.15 -1.04
N LEU A 175 -12.71 4.68 -0.52
CA LEU A 175 -12.65 3.76 0.61
C LEU A 175 -13.17 4.40 1.90
N ASN A 176 -12.76 5.65 2.17
CA ASN A 176 -13.22 6.39 3.35
C ASN A 176 -14.73 6.66 3.28
N GLN A 177 -15.25 7.03 2.12
CA GLN A 177 -16.69 7.17 1.93
C GLN A 177 -17.41 5.86 2.25
N MET A 178 -16.94 4.74 1.70
CA MET A 178 -17.55 3.43 1.96
C MET A 178 -17.45 3.01 3.43
N PHE A 179 -16.32 3.31 4.09
CA PHE A 179 -16.13 3.02 5.50
C PHE A 179 -17.13 3.80 6.38
N ASN A 180 -17.43 5.04 6.01
CA ASN A 180 -18.42 5.88 6.68
C ASN A 180 -19.84 5.38 6.42
N ASP A 181 -20.20 5.05 5.17
CA ASP A 181 -21.53 4.52 4.82
C ASP A 181 -21.87 3.25 5.64
N LEU A 182 -20.88 2.39 5.89
CA LEU A 182 -21.05 1.18 6.68
C LEU A 182 -21.22 1.44 8.19
N GLN A 183 -20.85 2.62 8.68
CA GLN A 183 -21.02 2.96 10.10
C GLN A 183 -22.51 3.03 10.48
N ASP A 184 -23.37 3.43 9.54
CA ASP A 184 -24.82 3.58 9.72
C ASP A 184 -25.59 2.25 9.54
N ILE A 185 -24.89 1.17 9.16
CA ILE A 185 -25.48 -0.13 8.88
C ILE A 185 -25.64 -1.01 10.14
N VAL A 186 -25.17 -0.56 11.30
CA VAL A 186 -25.31 -1.29 12.57
C VAL A 186 -26.77 -1.28 13.05
N LEU A 187 -27.29 -2.45 13.40
CA LEU A 187 -28.58 -2.58 14.09
C LEU A 187 -28.35 -2.65 15.60
N GLU A 188 -29.08 -1.82 16.34
CA GLU A 188 -29.26 -1.98 17.78
C GLU A 188 -30.20 -3.17 18.04
N GLN A 189 -29.89 -3.96 19.07
CA GLN A 189 -30.78 -5.04 19.52
C GLN A 189 -31.95 -4.42 20.26
N ASP A 190 -33.19 -4.73 19.87
CA ASP A 190 -34.35 -4.37 20.67
C ASP A 190 -34.25 -5.10 22.03
N GLU A 191 -34.46 -4.37 23.14
CA GLU A 191 -34.39 -4.94 24.49
C GLU A 191 -35.50 -6.01 24.65
N ILE A 192 -35.17 -7.26 24.34
CA ILE A 192 -35.94 -8.42 24.77
C ILE A 192 -35.06 -9.22 25.71
N LEU A 193 -35.31 -9.04 27.01
CA LEU A 193 -34.83 -9.92 28.06
C LEU A 193 -35.28 -11.36 27.73
N ASN A 194 -34.40 -12.16 27.15
CA ASN A 194 -34.46 -13.60 27.34
C ASN A 194 -33.06 -14.21 27.43
N SER A 195 -32.77 -14.58 28.66
CA SER A 195 -31.62 -15.30 29.17
C SER A 195 -31.48 -16.69 28.54
N ALA A 196 -30.83 -16.77 27.38
CA ALA A 196 -30.25 -18.01 26.86
C ALA A 196 -29.28 -17.69 25.70
N ASN A 197 -27.96 -17.58 25.99
CA ASN A 197 -26.85 -17.93 25.08
C ASN A 197 -25.50 -17.43 25.64
N TYR A 198 -25.06 -18.03 26.74
CA TYR A 198 -23.77 -17.74 27.39
C TYR A 198 -22.56 -18.41 26.71
N GLN A 199 -22.66 -18.87 25.45
CA GLN A 199 -21.64 -19.73 24.83
C GLN A 199 -20.94 -19.21 23.56
N VAL A 200 -21.16 -17.94 23.16
CA VAL A 200 -20.44 -17.35 22.01
C VAL A 200 -19.40 -16.30 22.41
N ASN A 201 -19.47 -15.76 23.64
CA ASN A 201 -18.55 -14.72 24.13
C ASN A 201 -17.08 -15.19 24.27
N SER A 202 -16.81 -16.50 24.30
CA SER A 202 -15.45 -17.02 24.47
C SER A 202 -14.63 -17.02 23.17
N ALA A 203 -15.27 -17.02 21.99
CA ALA A 203 -14.57 -16.94 20.69
C ALA A 203 -14.31 -15.49 20.24
N GLN A 204 -15.04 -14.53 20.82
CA GLN A 204 -14.91 -13.10 20.50
C GLN A 204 -13.69 -12.45 21.18
N GLN A 205 -13.25 -12.99 22.32
CA GLN A 205 -12.06 -12.50 23.04
C GLN A 205 -10.72 -12.95 22.45
N GLU A 206 -10.69 -13.96 21.56
CA GLU A 206 -9.44 -14.39 20.91
C GLU A 206 -9.10 -13.58 19.64
N LEU A 207 -10.06 -12.84 19.06
CA LEU A 207 -9.77 -11.87 17.99
C LEU A 207 -9.33 -10.49 18.53
N GLU A 208 -9.67 -10.17 19.79
CA GLU A 208 -9.33 -8.90 20.43
C GLU A 208 -7.97 -8.94 21.16
N LYS A 209 -7.38 -10.13 21.33
CA LYS A 209 -6.04 -10.34 21.91
C LYS A 209 -4.95 -10.68 20.88
N GLY A 210 -5.20 -10.39 19.60
CA GLY A 210 -4.17 -10.31 18.57
C GLY A 210 -3.37 -9.00 18.59
N ASP A 211 -3.72 -8.06 19.47
CA ASP A 211 -3.22 -6.67 19.44
C ASP A 211 -2.15 -6.35 20.51
N ALA A 212 -1.54 -7.37 21.13
CA ALA A 212 -0.56 -7.20 22.22
C ALA A 212 0.87 -7.69 21.90
N ASN A 213 1.18 -8.07 20.65
CA ASN A 213 2.54 -8.46 20.24
C ASN A 213 3.12 -7.70 19.03
N VAL A 214 2.50 -6.60 18.58
CA VAL A 214 3.11 -5.69 17.57
C VAL A 214 3.81 -4.48 18.22
N VAL A 215 3.76 -4.34 19.55
CA VAL A 215 4.49 -3.29 20.30
C VAL A 215 5.99 -3.64 20.52
N LYS A 216 6.52 -4.69 19.88
CA LYS A 216 7.97 -4.99 19.87
C LYS A 216 8.59 -5.19 18.48
N ALA A 217 8.04 -4.56 17.44
CA ALA A 217 8.71 -4.48 16.14
C ALA A 217 9.09 -3.04 15.71
N VAL A 218 8.77 -2.01 16.51
CA VAL A 218 9.20 -0.62 16.27
C VAL A 218 10.40 -0.28 17.16
N ASN A 219 11.46 -1.09 17.08
CA ASN A 219 12.78 -0.72 17.60
C ASN A 219 13.93 -1.25 16.73
N LEU A 220 13.72 -1.30 15.41
CA LEU A 220 14.76 -1.58 14.42
C LEU A 220 14.92 -0.50 13.33
N SER A 221 14.06 0.52 13.26
CA SER A 221 14.23 1.60 12.28
C SER A 221 15.30 2.65 12.64
N LYS A 222 15.85 2.61 13.86
CA LYS A 222 17.00 3.45 14.26
C LYS A 222 18.37 2.85 13.88
N ARG A 223 18.41 1.77 13.08
CA ARG A 223 19.68 1.15 12.63
C ARG A 223 20.04 1.43 11.16
N ASN A 224 19.38 2.37 10.49
CA ASN A 224 19.68 2.72 9.09
C ASN A 224 20.98 3.51 8.88
N ARG A 225 21.67 3.93 9.94
CA ARG A 225 23.01 4.53 9.83
C ARG A 225 24.16 3.50 9.87
N LYS A 226 23.93 2.28 10.37
CA LYS A 226 24.96 1.23 10.44
C LYS A 226 25.02 0.37 9.17
N CYS A 227 23.93 0.23 8.43
CA CYS A 227 23.91 -0.54 7.17
C CYS A 227 24.71 0.12 6.04
N LYS A 228 24.78 1.47 6.00
CA LYS A 228 25.64 2.19 5.06
C LYS A 228 27.13 1.83 5.23
N TRP A 229 27.57 1.61 6.47
CA TRP A 229 28.95 1.20 6.78
C TRP A 229 29.22 -0.27 6.44
N ILE A 230 28.21 -1.15 6.57
CA ILE A 230 28.36 -2.57 6.19
C ILE A 230 28.52 -2.71 4.68
N ILE A 231 27.72 -1.99 3.89
CA ILE A 231 27.85 -1.98 2.41
C ILE A 231 29.19 -1.36 1.99
N LEU A 232 29.61 -0.27 2.63
CA LEU A 232 30.90 0.37 2.35
C LEU A 232 32.10 -0.55 2.66
N VAL A 233 32.09 -1.26 3.79
CA VAL A 233 33.15 -2.21 4.15
C VAL A 233 33.18 -3.42 3.20
N LEU A 234 32.02 -3.91 2.76
CA LEU A 234 31.92 -5.00 1.79
C LEU A 234 32.49 -4.59 0.42
N CYS A 235 32.24 -3.35 -0.03
CA CYS A 235 32.83 -2.79 -1.25
C CYS A 235 34.36 -2.66 -1.16
N ILE A 236 34.91 -2.27 -0.01
CA ILE A 236 36.37 -2.17 0.19
C ILE A 236 37.02 -3.56 0.13
N ILE A 237 36.40 -4.58 0.74
CA ILE A 237 36.92 -5.96 0.72
C ILE A 237 36.93 -6.50 -0.73
N LEU A 238 35.87 -6.28 -1.50
CA LEU A 238 35.83 -6.67 -2.92
C LEU A 238 36.90 -5.96 -3.75
N ALA A 239 37.11 -4.66 -3.54
CA ALA A 239 38.17 -3.91 -4.22
C ALA A 239 39.58 -4.44 -3.90
N ALA A 240 39.83 -4.82 -2.64
CA ALA A 240 41.11 -5.40 -2.22
C ALA A 240 41.38 -6.78 -2.86
N ILE A 241 40.34 -7.62 -2.99
CA ILE A 241 40.45 -8.92 -3.66
C ILE A 241 40.79 -8.73 -5.14
N ILE A 242 40.11 -7.80 -5.83
CA ILE A 242 40.36 -7.50 -7.24
C ILE A 242 41.80 -6.97 -7.44
N ALA A 243 42.24 -6.04 -6.59
CA ALA A 243 43.60 -5.52 -6.64
C ALA A 243 44.66 -6.60 -6.39
N GLY A 244 44.42 -7.54 -5.46
CA GLY A 244 45.31 -8.66 -5.17
C GLY A 244 45.43 -9.64 -6.34
N VAL A 245 44.33 -9.96 -7.03
CA VAL A 245 44.34 -10.83 -8.22
C VAL A 245 45.07 -10.17 -9.37
N VAL A 246 44.84 -8.87 -9.62
CA VAL A 246 45.54 -8.13 -10.68
C VAL A 246 47.04 -8.02 -10.39
N ALA A 247 47.44 -7.72 -9.15
CA ALA A 247 48.85 -7.68 -8.77
C ALA A 247 49.52 -9.06 -8.85
N GLY A 248 48.82 -10.13 -8.48
CA GLY A 248 49.31 -11.51 -8.60
C GLY A 248 49.51 -11.95 -10.05
N VAL A 249 48.58 -11.60 -10.94
CA VAL A 249 48.68 -11.88 -12.38
C VAL A 249 49.82 -11.06 -13.01
N VAL A 250 49.95 -9.78 -12.68
CA VAL A 250 51.03 -8.92 -13.19
C VAL A 250 52.41 -9.43 -12.72
N LYS A 251 52.53 -9.87 -11.46
CA LYS A 251 53.79 -10.40 -10.92
C LYS A 251 54.14 -11.78 -11.48
N HIS A 252 53.14 -12.60 -11.82
CA HIS A 252 53.34 -13.87 -12.53
C HIS A 252 53.78 -13.67 -14.00
N PHE A 253 53.37 -12.57 -14.64
CA PHE A 253 53.80 -12.22 -16.01
C PHE A 253 55.18 -11.55 -16.08
N GLN A 254 55.70 -10.97 -14.99
CA GLN A 254 57.05 -10.39 -14.95
C GLN A 254 58.15 -11.37 -14.53
N ASN A 255 57.80 -12.58 -14.07
CA ASN A 255 58.74 -13.60 -13.59
C ASN A 255 58.89 -14.79 -14.57
N LYS A 256 58.52 -14.57 -15.83
CA LYS A 256 58.76 -15.45 -16.99
C LYS A 256 59.57 -14.66 -18.02
#